data_AF-A0A835Z470-F1
#
_entry.id   AF-A0A835Z470-F1
#
_cell.length_a   1.000
_cell.length_b   1.000
_cell.length_c   1.000
_cell.angle_alpha   90.00
_cell.angle_beta   90.00
_cell.angle_gamma   90.00
#
_symmetry.space_group_name_H-M   'P 1'
#
loop_
_entity.id
_entity.type
_entity.pdbx_description
1 polymer ?
#
loop_
_entity_poly.entity_id
_entity_poly.type
_entity_poly.pdbx_seq_one_letter_code
_entity_poly.pdbx_strand_id
1 'polypeptide(L)'
;QRVAPLTGGWQSDDDVPHRRKILSRIVLYLHQRRPNAHPEWVEKVPLMAKRLEDALYRDAASFAEYNDMSTLRARLQQLALRLG
;
A
#
# COMPACT_ATOMS: atom_id res chain seq x y z
N GLN A 1 3.35 28.75 19.67
CA GLN A 1 2.72 28.45 18.38
C GLN A 1 2.58 26.94 18.28
N ARG A 2 1.35 26.40 18.30
CA ARG A 2 1.08 24.95 18.25
C ARG A 2 0.80 24.58 16.80
N VAL A 3 1.59 23.65 16.26
CA VAL A 3 1.41 23.05 14.94
C VAL A 3 0.00 22.45 14.81
N ALA A 4 -0.69 22.77 13.72
CA ALA A 4 -2.03 22.25 13.44
C ALA A 4 -1.99 20.72 13.23
N PRO A 5 -2.99 19.95 13.68
CA PRO A 5 -3.16 18.57 13.24
C PRO A 5 -3.74 18.62 11.82
N LEU A 6 -2.94 18.30 10.79
CA LEU A 6 -3.35 18.49 9.40
C LEU A 6 -4.40 17.50 8.87
N THR A 7 -4.85 16.51 9.64
CA THR A 7 -5.86 15.57 9.14
C THR A 7 -6.76 15.06 10.27
N GLY A 8 -7.99 15.55 10.33
CA GLY A 8 -9.13 14.72 10.75
C GLY A 8 -9.37 13.66 9.66
N GLY A 9 -8.43 12.72 9.57
CA GLY A 9 -8.29 11.80 8.44
C GLY A 9 -9.46 10.82 8.32
N TRP A 10 -9.75 10.39 7.10
CA TRP A 10 -10.74 9.34 6.81
C TRP A 10 -10.32 7.97 7.37
N GLN A 11 -9.05 7.84 7.76
CA GLN A 11 -8.45 6.63 8.27
C GLN A 11 -9.03 6.21 9.62
N SER A 12 -9.50 4.97 9.74
CA SER A 12 -9.99 4.41 11.01
C SER A 12 -9.61 2.92 11.19
N ASP A 13 -9.87 2.39 12.39
CA ASP A 13 -9.70 0.95 12.66
C ASP A 13 -10.71 0.07 11.89
N ASP A 14 -11.83 0.64 11.45
CA ASP A 14 -12.83 -0.05 10.61
C ASP A 14 -12.27 -0.37 9.21
N ASP A 15 -11.18 0.29 8.80
CA ASP A 15 -10.53 0.06 7.52
C ASP A 15 -9.69 -1.23 7.51
N VAL A 16 -9.39 -1.82 8.67
CA VAL A 16 -8.51 -3.00 8.81
C VAL A 16 -8.86 -4.15 7.84
N PRO A 17 -10.14 -4.54 7.62
CA PRO A 17 -10.50 -5.54 6.62
C PRO A 17 -10.14 -5.13 5.18
N HIS A 18 -10.34 -3.85 4.83
CA HIS A 18 -10.00 -3.29 3.51
C HIS A 18 -8.48 -3.21 3.33
N ARG A 19 -7.76 -2.83 4.39
CA ARG A 19 -6.29 -2.81 4.41
C ARG A 19 -5.69 -4.17 4.17
N ARG A 20 -6.24 -5.22 4.81
CA ARG A 20 -5.84 -6.61 4.54
C ARG A 20 -6.08 -7.01 3.08
N LYS A 21 -7.21 -6.61 2.48
CA LYS A 21 -7.52 -6.91 1.07
C LYS A 21 -6.52 -6.24 0.11
N ILE A 22 -6.19 -4.97 0.34
CA ILE A 22 -5.16 -4.24 -0.44
C ILE A 22 -3.81 -4.92 -0.27
N LEU A 23 -3.42 -5.25 0.96
CA LEU A 23 -2.16 -5.93 1.25
C LEU A 23 -2.01 -7.25 0.48
N SER A 24 -3.03 -8.11 0.51
CA SER A 24 -3.02 -9.38 -0.25
C SER A 24 -2.88 -9.15 -1.75
N ARG A 25 -3.47 -8.09 -2.31
CA ARG A 25 -3.33 -7.73 -3.72
C ARG A 25 -1.91 -7.27 -4.05
N ILE A 26 -1.29 -6.50 -3.16
CA ILE A 26 0.10 -6.05 -3.33
C ILE A 26 1.07 -7.24 -3.26
N VAL A 27 0.88 -8.15 -2.30
CA VAL A 27 1.68 -9.40 -2.19
C VAL A 27 1.60 -10.19 -3.50
N LEU A 28 0.38 -10.44 -4.00
CA LEU A 28 0.19 -11.15 -5.26
C LEU A 28 0.85 -10.42 -6.45
N TYR A 29 0.69 -9.10 -6.52
CA TYR A 29 1.31 -8.28 -7.55
C TYR A 29 2.84 -8.36 -7.50
N LEU A 30 3.44 -8.31 -6.31
CA LEU A 30 4.88 -8.45 -6.13
C LEU A 30 5.33 -9.82 -6.64
N HIS A 31 4.73 -10.92 -6.19
CA HIS A 31 5.06 -12.27 -6.67
C HIS A 31 4.98 -12.41 -8.19
N GLN A 32 3.96 -11.83 -8.82
CA GLN A 32 3.80 -11.85 -10.28
C GLN A 32 4.90 -11.09 -11.03
N ARG A 33 5.50 -10.05 -10.41
CA ARG A 33 6.62 -9.33 -11.04
C ARG A 33 7.90 -10.14 -11.09
N ARG A 34 8.08 -11.11 -10.20
CA ARG A 34 9.27 -11.99 -10.15
C ARG A 34 8.84 -13.43 -9.84
N PRO A 35 8.32 -14.17 -10.84
CA PRO A 35 7.90 -15.55 -10.63
C PRO A 35 9.05 -16.50 -10.26
N ASN A 36 10.29 -16.17 -10.68
CA ASN A 36 11.50 -16.96 -10.38
C ASN A 36 12.38 -16.28 -9.31
N ALA A 37 11.77 -15.64 -8.32
CA ALA A 37 12.52 -14.92 -7.29
C ALA A 37 13.27 -15.86 -6.34
N HIS A 38 14.42 -15.40 -5.86
CA HIS A 38 15.18 -16.08 -4.81
C HIS A 38 14.35 -16.18 -3.51
N PRO A 39 14.47 -17.26 -2.71
CA PRO A 39 13.72 -17.43 -1.46
C PRO A 39 13.79 -16.22 -0.52
N GLU A 40 14.97 -15.61 -0.39
CA GLU A 40 15.17 -14.41 0.43
C GLU A 40 14.33 -13.21 -0.04
N TRP A 41 14.09 -13.08 -1.35
CA TRP A 41 13.21 -12.04 -1.88
C TRP A 41 11.75 -12.34 -1.52
N VAL A 42 11.34 -13.61 -1.62
CA VAL A 42 10.00 -14.07 -1.27
C VAL A 42 9.70 -13.80 0.22
N GLU A 43 10.66 -14.05 1.11
CA GLU A 43 10.56 -13.72 2.54
C GLU A 43 10.40 -12.22 2.80
N LYS A 44 10.95 -11.37 1.94
CA LYS A 44 10.84 -9.90 2.04
C LYS A 44 9.54 -9.34 1.45
N VAL A 45 8.81 -10.11 0.62
CA VAL A 45 7.57 -9.65 -0.03
C VAL A 45 6.53 -9.12 0.97
N PRO A 46 6.20 -9.81 2.08
CA PRO A 46 5.21 -9.30 3.05
C PRO A 46 5.61 -7.94 3.65
N LEU A 47 6.90 -7.77 3.96
CA LEU A 47 7.41 -6.51 4.49
C LEU A 47 7.32 -5.38 3.45
N MET A 48 7.69 -5.65 2.21
CA MET A 48 7.57 -4.69 1.11
C MET A 48 6.11 -4.31 0.85
N ALA A 49 5.22 -5.31 0.83
CA ALA A 49 3.79 -5.09 0.63
C ALA A 49 3.20 -4.21 1.72
N LYS A 50 3.57 -4.45 2.98
CA LYS A 50 3.15 -3.61 4.12
C LYS A 50 3.61 -2.16 3.96
N ARG A 51 4.87 -1.93 3.60
CA ARG A 51 5.39 -0.57 3.37
C ARG A 51 4.65 0.17 2.25
N LEU A 52 4.37 -0.52 1.14
CA LEU A 52 3.62 0.04 0.03
C LEU A 52 2.17 0.35 0.41
N GLU A 53 1.52 -0.56 1.15
CA GLU A 53 0.16 -0.37 1.65
C GLU A 53 0.09 0.81 2.64
N ASP A 54 1.00 0.88 3.61
CA ASP A 54 1.09 1.98 4.58
C ASP A 54 1.34 3.34 3.89
N ALA A 55 2.08 3.36 2.77
CA ALA A 55 2.25 4.57 1.97
C ALA A 55 0.96 4.96 1.24
N LEU A 56 0.29 4.00 0.59
CA LEU A 56 -1.00 4.24 -0.08
C LEU A 56 -2.08 4.74 0.89
N TYR A 57 -2.13 4.17 2.09
CA TYR A 57 -3.13 4.53 3.11
C TYR A 57 -2.91 5.93 3.68
N ARG A 58 -1.65 6.38 3.76
CA ARG A 58 -1.29 7.73 4.22
C ARG A 58 -1.40 8.79 3.13
N ASP A 59 -1.03 8.45 1.90
CA ASP A 59 -1.02 9.39 0.77
C ASP A 59 -2.42 9.65 0.20
N ALA A 60 -3.36 8.70 0.32
CA ALA A 60 -4.70 8.85 -0.25
C ALA A 60 -5.52 9.92 0.48
N ALA A 61 -6.24 10.74 -0.29
CA ALA A 61 -7.06 11.82 0.24
C ALA A 61 -8.41 11.33 0.78
N SER A 62 -8.83 10.10 0.44
CA SER A 62 -10.08 9.49 0.91
C SER A 62 -10.02 7.96 0.94
N PHE A 63 -10.93 7.34 1.71
CA PHE A 63 -11.13 5.90 1.71
C PHE A 63 -11.46 5.34 0.33
N ALA A 64 -12.28 6.06 -0.45
CA ALA A 64 -12.66 5.66 -1.80
C ALA A 64 -11.45 5.60 -2.74
N GLU A 65 -10.59 6.62 -2.69
CA GLU A 65 -9.34 6.65 -3.46
C GLU A 65 -8.38 5.52 -3.03
N TYR A 66 -8.23 5.32 -1.72
CA TYR A 66 -7.42 4.23 -1.19
C TYR A 66 -7.90 2.86 -1.69
N ASN A 67 -9.20 2.60 -1.55
CA ASN A 67 -9.85 1.32 -1.82
C ASN A 67 -10.15 1.09 -3.32
N ASP A 68 -9.88 2.06 -4.19
CA ASP A 68 -10.06 1.92 -5.63
C ASP A 68 -9.04 0.96 -6.25
N MET A 69 -9.49 -0.27 -6.50
CA MET A 69 -8.66 -1.34 -7.05
C MET A 69 -8.25 -1.09 -8.51
N SER A 70 -8.98 -0.26 -9.25
CA SER A 70 -8.68 0.01 -10.67
C SER A 70 -7.39 0.80 -10.84
N THR A 71 -7.10 1.69 -9.88
CA THR A 71 -5.89 2.53 -9.87
C THR A 71 -4.73 1.93 -9.08
N LEU A 72 -4.96 0.86 -8.31
CA LEU A 72 -3.95 0.26 -7.41
C LEU A 72 -2.63 -0.05 -8.10
N ARG A 73 -2.67 -0.66 -9.29
CA ARG A 73 -1.45 -1.03 -10.04
C ARG A 73 -0.63 0.20 -10.44
N ALA A 74 -1.27 1.25 -10.93
CA ALA A 74 -0.62 2.49 -11.31
C ALA A 74 0.00 3.18 -10.09
N ARG A 75 -0.73 3.25 -8.98
CA ARG A 75 -0.25 3.83 -7.72
C ARG A 75 0.96 3.08 -7.16
N LEU A 76 0.97 1.73 -7.21
CA LEU A 76 2.12 0.92 -6.81
C LEU A 76 3.36 1.15 -7.69
N GLN A 77 3.18 1.32 -9.00
CA GLN A 77 4.28 1.66 -9.90
C GLN A 77 4.86 3.04 -9.59
N GLN A 78 4.00 4.04 -9.36
CA GLN A 78 4.43 5.38 -8.97
C GLN A 78 5.17 5.40 -7.63
N LEU A 79 4.70 4.62 -6.65
CA LEU A 79 5.40 4.47 -5.37
C LEU A 79 6.76 3.76 -5.52
N ALA A 80 6.84 2.74 -6.36
CA ALA A 80 8.10 2.05 -6.64
C ALA A 80 9.15 2.98 -7.29
N LEU A 81 8.71 3.95 -8.11
CA LEU A 81 9.59 4.97 -8.68
C LEU A 81 10.04 6.02 -7.65
N ARG A 82 9.21 6.33 -6.65
CA ARG A 82 9.55 7.26 -5.56
C ARG A 82 10.47 6.66 -4.50
N LEU A 83 10.46 5.33 -4.35
CA LEU A 83 11.20 4.60 -3.31
C LEU A 83 12.49 3.93 -3.81
N GLY A 84 12.77 3.97 -5.11
CA GLY A 84 14.01 3.49 -5.72
C GLY A 84 14.97 4.62 -6.00
#